data_AF-A0A5K1JRF8-F1
#
_entry.id   AF-A0A5K1JRF8-F1
#
_cell.length_a   1.000
_cell.length_b   1.000
_cell.length_c   1.000
_cell.angle_alpha   90.00
_cell.angle_beta   90.00
_cell.angle_gamma   90.00
#
_symmetry.space_group_name_H-M   'P 1'
#
loop_
_entity.id
_entity.type
_entity.pdbx_description
1 polymer ?
#
loop_
_entity_poly.entity_id
_entity_poly.type
_entity_poly.pdbx_seq_one_letter_code
_entity_poly.pdbx_strand_id
1 'polypeptide(L)'
;MPMHPLPILMNQGVHVALSSDDPAIFGNMGLSFDFFQVLVSSEVTGLITLREIARDSIKYSCLDPDEQTRALSLYDKRWLLFVDWVVDTFGE
;
A
#
# COMPACT_ATOMS: atom_id res chain seq x y z
N MET A 1 6.05 -12.45 8.20
CA MET A 1 5.14 -13.27 7.40
C MET A 1 5.82 -14.55 6.92
N PRO A 2 6.37 -15.43 7.78
CA PRO A 2 7.04 -16.64 7.29
C PRO A 2 6.08 -17.62 6.57
N MET A 3 4.77 -17.57 6.88
CA MET A 3 3.74 -18.46 6.31
C MET A 3 2.60 -17.73 5.58
N HIS A 4 2.64 -16.41 5.48
CA HIS A 4 1.58 -15.71 4.73
C HIS A 4 1.87 -15.79 3.23
N PRO A 5 0.89 -16.07 2.36
CA PRO A 5 1.13 -16.29 0.92
C PRO A 5 1.38 -14.99 0.14
N LEU A 6 1.12 -13.82 0.73
CA LEU A 6 1.29 -12.52 0.06
C LEU A 6 2.66 -12.36 -0.64
N PRO A 7 3.82 -12.59 0.00
CA PRO A 7 5.10 -12.34 -0.64
C PRO A 7 5.33 -13.22 -1.88
N ILE A 8 4.89 -14.50 -1.86
CA ILE A 8 5.04 -15.37 -3.03
C ILE A 8 4.13 -14.94 -4.18
N LEU A 9 2.90 -14.49 -3.90
CA LEU A 9 1.99 -13.97 -4.93
C LEU A 9 2.57 -12.73 -5.60
N MET A 10 3.09 -11.78 -4.81
CA MET A 10 3.72 -10.58 -5.33
C MET A 10 4.96 -10.89 -6.18
N ASN A 11 5.80 -11.83 -5.73
CA ASN A 11 6.97 -12.29 -6.50
C ASN A 11 6.61 -12.99 -7.81
N GLN A 12 5.36 -13.41 -8.00
CA GLN A 12 4.84 -13.98 -9.25
C GLN A 12 4.07 -12.95 -10.09
N GLY A 13 4.12 -11.66 -9.74
CA GLY A 13 3.47 -10.59 -10.48
C GLY A 13 1.96 -10.52 -10.30
N VAL A 14 1.42 -11.16 -9.26
CA VAL A 14 0.00 -11.02 -8.92
C VAL A 14 -0.23 -9.64 -8.31
N HIS A 15 -1.11 -8.85 -8.92
CA HIS A 15 -1.52 -7.55 -8.42
C HIS A 15 -2.36 -7.70 -7.14
N VAL A 16 -2.06 -6.89 -6.13
CA VAL A 16 -2.70 -6.97 -4.81
C VAL A 16 -3.11 -5.59 -4.34
N ALA A 17 -4.36 -5.47 -3.91
CA ALA A 17 -4.85 -4.36 -3.10
C ALA A 17 -5.00 -4.84 -1.64
N LEU A 18 -4.45 -4.08 -0.68
CA LEU A 18 -4.66 -4.37 0.74
C LEU A 18 -5.98 -3.78 1.24
N SER A 19 -6.68 -4.57 2.04
CA SER A 19 -7.91 -4.19 2.74
C SER A 19 -7.84 -4.70 4.17
N SER A 20 -8.46 -3.98 5.11
CA SER A 20 -8.51 -4.31 6.53
C SER A 20 -9.64 -5.28 6.90
N ASP A 21 -10.48 -5.64 5.92
CA ASP A 21 -11.71 -6.41 6.11
C ASP A 21 -12.62 -5.76 7.17
N ASP A 22 -12.71 -6.33 8.37
CA ASP A 22 -13.45 -5.79 9.53
C ASP A 22 -12.51 -5.20 10.62
N PRO A 23 -11.87 -4.03 10.39
CA PRO A 23 -10.85 -3.51 11.30
C PRO A 23 -11.35 -3.34 12.74
N ALA A 24 -12.62 -2.94 12.92
CA ALA A 24 -13.23 -2.76 14.22
C ALA A 24 -13.34 -4.06 15.03
N ILE A 25 -13.58 -5.21 14.37
CA ILE A 25 -13.63 -6.52 15.02
C ILE A 25 -12.25 -6.92 15.55
N PHE A 26 -11.20 -6.53 14.83
CA PHE A 26 -9.81 -6.78 15.21
C PHE A 26 -9.21 -5.68 16.12
N GLY A 27 -9.98 -4.66 16.50
CA GLY A 27 -9.52 -3.56 17.34
C GLY A 27 -8.58 -2.56 16.65
N ASN A 28 -8.56 -2.55 15.31
CA ASN A 28 -7.76 -1.66 14.48
C ASN A 28 -8.60 -0.50 13.93
N MET A 29 -7.92 0.59 13.53
CA MET A 29 -8.53 1.72 12.84
C MET A 29 -7.92 1.92 11.46
N GLY A 30 -8.78 1.95 10.44
CA GLY A 30 -8.37 2.17 9.05
C GLY A 30 -7.46 1.05 8.54
N LEU A 31 -6.52 1.42 7.65
CA LEU A 31 -5.65 0.49 6.92
C LEU A 31 -4.19 0.47 7.41
N SER A 32 -3.80 1.43 8.26
CA SER A 32 -2.38 1.62 8.61
C SER A 32 -1.79 0.41 9.33
N PHE A 33 -2.59 -0.31 10.13
CA PHE A 33 -2.16 -1.52 10.82
C PHE A 33 -1.85 -2.67 9.85
N ASP A 34 -2.65 -2.84 8.80
CA ASP A 34 -2.43 -3.85 7.76
C ASP A 34 -1.20 -3.54 6.91
N PHE A 35 -1.02 -2.27 6.53
CA PHE A 35 0.19 -1.80 5.84
C PHE A 35 1.44 -1.98 6.70
N PHE A 36 1.35 -1.69 8.01
CA PHE A 36 2.43 -1.92 8.96
C PHE A 36 2.80 -3.41 9.04
N GLN A 37 1.79 -4.29 9.11
CA GLN A 37 2.03 -5.73 9.16
C GLN A 37 2.77 -6.19 7.90
N VAL A 38 2.34 -5.78 6.70
CA VAL A 38 3.04 -6.14 5.46
C VAL A 38 4.48 -5.62 5.45
N LEU A 39 4.70 -4.37 5.85
CA LEU A 39 6.03 -3.75 5.84
C LEU A 39 7.00 -4.40 6.83
N VAL A 40 6.61 -4.53 8.09
CA VAL A 40 7.53 -4.93 9.18
C VAL A 40 7.77 -6.43 9.20
N SER A 41 6.77 -7.22 8.81
CA SER A 41 6.87 -8.65 8.98
C SER A 41 7.52 -9.36 7.78
N SER A 42 7.83 -8.68 6.69
CA SER A 42 8.43 -9.28 5.50
C SER A 42 9.75 -8.61 5.15
N GLU A 43 10.81 -9.41 5.04
CA GLU A 43 12.15 -8.93 4.64
C GLU A 43 12.28 -8.66 3.13
N VAL A 44 11.27 -9.05 2.34
CA VAL A 44 11.27 -8.89 0.87
C VAL A 44 10.40 -7.74 0.38
N THR A 45 9.63 -7.13 1.28
CA THR A 45 8.74 -6.00 0.97
C THR A 45 9.30 -4.73 1.56
N GLY A 46 9.17 -3.62 0.85
CA GLY A 46 9.66 -2.32 1.32
C GLY A 46 8.81 -1.16 0.85
N LEU A 47 9.38 0.04 0.90
CA LEU A 47 8.68 1.29 0.55
C LEU A 47 8.10 1.26 -0.88
N ILE A 48 8.85 0.72 -1.84
CA ILE A 48 8.40 0.57 -3.24
C ILE A 48 7.20 -0.38 -3.31
N THR A 49 7.23 -1.48 -2.56
CA THR A 49 6.12 -2.43 -2.49
C THR A 49 4.85 -1.76 -1.97
N LEU A 50 4.96 -0.96 -0.90
CA LEU A 50 3.82 -0.23 -0.35
C LEU A 50 3.24 0.74 -1.37
N ARG A 51 4.11 1.43 -2.13
CA ARG A 51 3.69 2.33 -3.21
C ARG A 51 2.84 1.59 -4.23
N GLU A 52 3.31 0.43 -4.70
CA GLU A 52 2.62 -0.32 -5.75
C GLU A 52 1.30 -0.90 -5.25
N ILE A 53 1.24 -1.45 -4.03
CA ILE A 53 -0.02 -1.95 -3.44
C ILE A 53 -1.08 -0.85 -3.33
N ALA A 54 -0.70 0.33 -2.82
CA ALA A 54 -1.64 1.44 -2.68
C ALA A 54 -2.03 2.04 -4.05
N ARG A 55 -1.15 1.96 -5.05
CA ARG A 55 -1.47 2.35 -6.42
C ARG A 55 -2.41 1.36 -7.10
N ASP A 56 -2.17 0.05 -6.89
CA ASP A 56 -3.00 -1.04 -7.41
C ASP A 56 -4.43 -0.99 -6.86
N SER A 57 -4.63 -0.57 -5.60
CA SER A 57 -5.98 -0.38 -5.05
C SER A 57 -6.80 0.68 -5.80
N ILE A 58 -6.14 1.64 -6.47
CA ILE A 58 -6.81 2.62 -7.33
C ILE A 58 -6.98 2.06 -8.74
N LYS A 59 -5.92 1.45 -9.30
CA LYS A 59 -5.89 0.89 -10.66
C LYS A 59 -6.93 -0.21 -10.87
N TYR A 60 -7.20 -1.02 -9.85
CA TYR A 60 -8.17 -2.11 -9.89
C TYR A 60 -9.49 -1.79 -9.16
N SER A 61 -9.72 -0.51 -8.85
CA SER A 61 -11.02 -0.05 -8.33
C SER A 61 -12.09 -0.01 -9.42
N CYS A 62 -13.35 0.11 -9.00
CA CYS A 62 -14.49 0.29 -9.90
C CYS A 62 -14.75 1.76 -10.29
N LEU A 63 -13.73 2.64 -10.20
CA LEU A 63 -13.84 4.02 -10.64
C LEU A 63 -13.94 4.12 -12.17
N ASP A 64 -14.65 5.13 -12.65
CA ASP A 64 -14.65 5.45 -14.08
C ASP A 64 -13.25 5.89 -14.54
N PRO A 65 -12.89 5.74 -15.83
CA PRO A 65 -11.53 6.02 -16.32
C PRO A 65 -11.01 7.42 -15.98
N ASP A 66 -11.86 8.44 -16.05
CA ASP A 66 -11.50 9.82 -15.72
C ASP A 66 -11.28 10.00 -14.21
N GLU A 67 -12.11 9.36 -13.39
CA GLU A 67 -11.96 9.38 -11.94
C GLU A 67 -10.72 8.62 -11.48
N GLN A 68 -10.44 7.46 -12.08
CA GLN A 68 -9.24 6.69 -11.83
C GLN A 68 -7.99 7.49 -12.18
N THR A 69 -7.98 8.16 -13.35
CA THR A 69 -6.87 9.03 -13.78
C THR A 69 -6.64 10.17 -12.78
N ARG A 70 -7.73 10.82 -12.34
CA ARG A 70 -7.67 11.88 -11.34
C ARG A 70 -7.15 11.36 -9.99
N ALA A 71 -7.63 10.21 -9.54
CA ALA A 71 -7.23 9.58 -8.29
C ALA A 71 -5.74 9.18 -8.30
N LEU A 72 -5.26 8.57 -9.39
CA LEU A 72 -3.84 8.24 -9.56
C LEU A 72 -2.96 9.50 -9.55
N SER A 73 -3.37 10.59 -10.22
CA SER A 73 -2.62 11.85 -10.19
C SER A 73 -2.54 12.45 -8.78
N LEU A 74 -3.64 12.41 -8.02
CA LEU A 74 -3.66 12.87 -6.62
C LEU A 74 -2.80 11.98 -5.73
N TYR A 75 -2.84 10.67 -5.95
CA TYR A 75 -2.02 9.70 -5.24
C TYR A 75 -0.53 9.97 -5.48
N ASP A 76 -0.09 10.09 -6.73
CA ASP A 76 1.32 10.34 -7.06
C ASP A 76 1.82 11.64 -6.43
N LYS A 77 1.01 12.71 -6.42
CA LYS A 77 1.35 13.96 -5.72
C LYS A 77 1.51 13.77 -4.21
N ARG A 78 0.57 13.08 -3.56
CA ARG A 78 0.63 12.80 -2.11
C ARG A 78 1.79 11.88 -1.76
N TRP A 79 2.10 10.92 -2.62
CA TRP A 79 3.22 10.01 -2.44
C TRP A 79 4.55 10.76 -2.47
N LEU A 80 4.75 11.68 -3.41
CA LEU A 80 5.95 12.51 -3.46
C LEU A 80 6.11 13.33 -2.18
N LEU A 81 5.05 14.02 -1.75
CA LEU A 81 5.06 14.78 -0.49
C LEU A 81 5.38 13.90 0.73
N PHE A 82 4.88 12.66 0.74
CA PHE A 82 5.19 11.71 1.81
C PHE A 82 6.66 11.29 1.80
N VAL A 83 7.23 10.97 0.64
CA VAL A 83 8.64 10.59 0.52
C VAL A 83 9.56 11.76 0.87
N ASP A 84 9.25 12.96 0.39
CA ASP A 84 9.98 14.19 0.74
C ASP A 84 9.96 14.40 2.27
N TRP A 85 8.79 14.28 2.90
CA TRP A 85 8.66 14.37 4.36
C TRP A 85 9.47 13.28 5.09
N VAL A 86 9.49 12.03 4.61
CA VAL A 86 10.28 10.95 5.20
C VAL A 86 11.78 11.30 5.17
N VAL A 87 12.28 11.78 4.02
CA VAL A 87 13.69 12.18 3.87
C VAL A 87 14.00 13.37 4.77
N ASP A 88 13.18 14.42 4.74
CA ASP A 88 13.40 15.63 5.55
C ASP A 88 13.36 15.36 7.06
N THR A 89 12.55 14.39 7.50
CA THR A 89 12.35 14.09 8.92
C THR A 89 13.33 13.04 9.46
N PHE A 90 13.74 12.07 8.63
CA PHE A 90 14.50 10.89 9.09
C PHE A 90 15.79 10.61 8.31
N GLY A 91 16.12 11.41 7.29
CA GLY A 91 17.31 11.26 6.46
C GLY A 91 18.56 11.86 7.11
N GLU A 92 19.06 11.22 8.17
CA GLU A 92 20.44 11.40 8.66
C GLU A 92 21.46 10.64 7.80
#